data_AF-A0A402B4Q8-F1
#
_entry.id   AF-A0A402B4Q8-F1
#
_cell.length_a   1.000
_cell.length_b   1.000
_cell.length_c   1.000
_cell.angle_alpha   90.00
_cell.angle_beta   90.00
_cell.angle_gamma   90.00
#
_symmetry.space_group_name_H-M   'P 1'
#
loop_
_entity.id
_entity.type
_entity.pdbx_description
1 polymer ?
#
loop_
_entity_poly.entity_id
_entity_poly.type
_entity_poly.pdbx_seq_one_letter_code
_entity_poly.pdbx_strand_id
1 'polypeptide(L)'
;MAPEFQAVPSGVVSLPLSVGTHRGSKGLGALAAPYVMGSRLQSTYPFGQCTWWAAQRYYQLHNVVVPWTMNANAGQWVDRASQFGWHVSSIPALGSILVLGSGVQGANRVGHVAVVEQILNNNMVIASSMNWGNKPGAVTNSLFRMGTGVTFVSH
;
A
#
# COMPACT_ATOMS: atom_id res chain seq x y z
N MET A 1 10.44 2.39 -21.35
CA MET A 1 11.13 1.37 -20.53
C MET A 1 10.31 1.18 -19.29
N ALA A 2 9.74 -0.01 -19.06
CA ALA A 2 9.04 -0.30 -17.81
C ALA A 2 10.08 -0.52 -16.70
N PRO A 3 9.90 0.01 -15.48
CA PRO A 3 10.83 -0.24 -14.40
C PRO A 3 10.85 -1.73 -14.05
N GLU A 4 12.05 -2.26 -13.85
CA GLU A 4 12.30 -3.62 -13.43
C GLU A 4 11.81 -3.77 -11.98
N PHE A 5 10.69 -4.48 -11.79
CA PHE A 5 10.11 -4.68 -10.46
C PHE A 5 10.75 -5.91 -9.80
N GLN A 6 11.59 -5.67 -8.80
CA GLN A 6 12.16 -6.71 -7.94
C GLN A 6 11.04 -7.55 -7.31
N ALA A 7 11.18 -8.88 -7.39
CA ALA A 7 10.39 -9.79 -6.58
C ALA A 7 10.57 -9.42 -5.09
N VAL A 8 9.47 -9.25 -4.37
CA VAL A 8 9.53 -8.94 -2.94
C VAL A 8 9.97 -10.21 -2.21
N PRO A 9 11.12 -10.22 -1.52
CA PRO A 9 11.59 -11.43 -0.86
C PRO A 9 10.63 -11.85 0.26
N SER A 10 10.30 -13.13 0.27
CA SER A 10 9.49 -13.79 1.30
C SER A 10 10.34 -14.03 2.55
N GLY A 11 10.28 -13.14 3.55
CA GLY A 11 10.70 -13.50 4.92
C GLY A 11 11.54 -12.47 5.69
N VAL A 12 11.10 -12.26 6.94
CA VAL A 12 11.76 -11.71 8.14
C VAL A 12 13.14 -11.05 7.98
N VAL A 13 13.19 -9.74 8.27
CA VAL A 13 14.42 -9.00 8.59
C VAL A 13 14.45 -8.74 10.09
N SER A 14 15.45 -9.28 10.79
CA SER A 14 15.67 -9.13 12.23
C SER A 14 16.35 -7.80 12.56
N LEU A 15 15.98 -7.16 13.68
CA LEU A 15 16.69 -6.01 14.26
C LEU A 15 17.54 -6.46 15.45
N PRO A 16 18.72 -5.87 15.69
CA PRO A 16 19.30 -5.81 17.02
C PRO A 16 18.51 -4.77 17.85
N LEU A 17 17.94 -5.21 18.97
CA LEU A 17 17.48 -4.31 20.02
C LEU A 17 18.71 -3.69 20.68
N SER A 18 18.94 -2.39 20.52
CA SER A 18 19.90 -1.67 21.35
C SER A 18 19.22 -0.53 22.09
N VAL A 19 18.89 -0.84 23.35
CA VAL A 19 18.73 0.10 24.44
C VAL A 19 20.08 0.79 24.70
N GLY A 20 20.07 2.11 24.88
CA GLY A 20 21.10 2.82 25.67
C GLY A 20 22.16 3.61 24.93
N THR A 21 21.99 4.95 24.96
CA THR A 21 22.98 6.04 25.07
C THR A 21 24.42 5.82 24.59
N HIS A 22 24.93 6.64 23.65
CA HIS A 22 26.21 7.37 23.79
C HIS A 22 26.36 8.48 22.72
N ARG A 23 26.88 9.62 23.19
CA ARG A 23 27.25 10.85 22.46
C ARG A 23 28.44 10.58 21.52
N GLY A 24 28.33 10.95 20.25
CA GLY A 24 29.46 10.85 19.30
C GLY A 24 29.15 11.46 17.93
N SER A 25 29.99 12.40 17.53
CA SER A 25 29.95 13.22 16.32
C SER A 25 30.26 12.47 15.00
N LYS A 26 29.83 13.10 13.90
CA LYS A 26 30.21 12.94 12.47
C LYS A 26 29.25 12.07 11.65
N GLY A 27 28.64 12.73 10.66
CA GLY A 27 27.69 12.14 9.74
C GLY A 27 28.31 11.14 8.76
N LEU A 28 27.44 10.30 8.21
CA LEU A 28 27.48 9.63 6.91
C LEU A 28 26.31 8.64 6.89
N GLY A 29 25.49 8.69 5.84
CA GLY A 29 24.54 7.63 5.48
C GLY A 29 23.19 7.69 6.17
N ALA A 30 22.19 8.31 5.52
CA ALA A 30 20.81 7.90 5.67
C ALA A 30 20.69 6.48 5.06
N LEU A 31 21.08 5.46 5.83
CA LEU A 31 20.81 4.08 5.49
C LEU A 31 19.30 3.89 5.60
N ALA A 32 18.65 3.67 4.46
CA ALA A 32 17.26 3.25 4.38
C ALA A 32 17.09 1.99 5.24
N ALA A 33 16.56 2.15 6.46
CA ALA A 33 16.18 1.03 7.29
C ALA A 33 15.01 0.31 6.59
N PRO A 34 15.09 -1.01 6.34
CA PRO A 34 13.93 -1.75 5.90
C PRO A 34 12.89 -1.65 7.00
N TYR A 35 11.72 -1.10 6.66
CA TYR A 35 10.59 -1.04 7.57
C TYR A 35 10.20 -2.45 7.96
N VAL A 36 10.39 -2.78 9.24
CA VAL A 36 9.70 -3.89 9.86
C VAL A 36 8.30 -3.37 10.15
N MET A 37 7.33 -3.76 9.31
CA MET A 37 5.91 -3.64 9.64
C MET A 37 5.75 -4.26 11.04
N GLY A 38 5.38 -3.45 12.04
CA GLY A 38 5.26 -3.95 13.41
C GLY A 38 4.35 -5.19 13.43
N SER A 39 4.55 -6.10 14.39
CA SER A 39 3.79 -7.37 14.47
C SER A 39 2.27 -7.20 14.37
N ARG A 40 1.74 -6.06 14.84
CA ARG A 40 0.32 -5.67 14.68
C ARG A 40 -0.08 -5.37 13.23
N LEU A 41 0.80 -4.77 12.43
CA LEU A 41 0.53 -4.50 11.02
C LEU A 41 0.71 -5.75 10.15
N GLN A 42 1.59 -6.68 10.53
CA GLN A 42 1.69 -7.99 9.85
C GLN A 42 0.44 -8.85 10.05
N SER A 43 -0.16 -8.81 11.25
CA SER A 43 -1.44 -9.49 11.52
C SER A 43 -2.63 -8.78 10.87
N THR A 44 -2.59 -7.45 10.78
CA THR A 44 -3.63 -6.64 10.10
C THR A 44 -3.58 -6.84 8.58
N TYR A 45 -2.38 -6.90 8.00
CA TYR A 45 -2.14 -7.00 6.57
C TYR A 45 -1.33 -8.27 6.30
N PRO A 46 -1.97 -9.42 6.07
CA PRO A 46 -1.26 -10.65 5.80
C PRO A 46 -0.51 -10.58 4.48
N PHE A 47 0.73 -11.09 4.46
CA PHE A 47 1.53 -11.18 3.24
C PHE A 47 0.75 -11.86 2.10
N GLY A 48 0.94 -11.36 0.88
CA GLY A 48 0.23 -11.85 -0.30
C GLY A 48 -1.15 -11.24 -0.51
N GLN A 49 -1.69 -10.46 0.44
CA GLN A 49 -2.95 -9.72 0.25
C GLN A 49 -2.73 -8.34 -0.38
N CYS A 50 -3.78 -7.83 -1.03
CA CYS A 50 -3.75 -6.50 -1.65
C CYS A 50 -3.44 -5.38 -0.64
N THR A 51 -3.98 -5.49 0.58
CA THR A 51 -3.75 -4.55 1.68
C THR A 51 -2.31 -4.54 2.16
N TRP A 52 -1.64 -5.70 2.19
CA TRP A 52 -0.22 -5.78 2.54
C TRP A 52 0.66 -5.07 1.53
N TRP A 53 0.47 -5.36 0.23
CA TRP A 53 1.23 -4.67 -0.80
C TRP A 53 0.95 -3.18 -0.81
N ALA A 54 -0.30 -2.76 -0.68
CA ALA A 54 -0.65 -1.35 -0.67
C ALA A 54 0.04 -0.60 0.48
N ALA A 55 0.03 -1.16 1.69
CA ALA A 55 0.70 -0.54 2.83
C ALA A 55 2.23 -0.50 2.67
N GLN A 56 2.83 -1.58 2.16
CA GLN A 56 4.27 -1.66 1.87
C GLN A 56 4.69 -0.65 0.80
N ARG A 57 3.97 -0.61 -0.33
CA ARG A 57 4.29 0.25 -1.46
C ARG A 57 4.05 1.72 -1.13
N TYR A 58 3.00 2.03 -0.38
CA TYR A 58 2.75 3.39 0.11
C TYR A 58 3.90 3.88 1.00
N TYR A 59 4.39 3.03 1.91
CA TYR A 59 5.56 3.36 2.71
C TYR A 59 6.83 3.57 1.85
N GLN A 60 7.07 2.74 0.85
CA GLN A 60 8.22 2.92 -0.06
C GLN A 60 8.20 4.26 -0.80
N LEU A 61 7.01 4.73 -1.18
CA LEU A 61 6.84 5.97 -1.94
C LEU A 61 6.88 7.21 -1.05
N HIS A 62 6.30 7.13 0.14
CA HIS A 62 6.02 8.32 0.95
C HIS A 62 6.70 8.33 2.32
N ASN A 63 7.33 7.22 2.73
CA ASN A 63 7.82 7.00 4.09
C ASN A 63 6.73 7.19 5.16
N VAL A 64 5.47 6.89 4.79
CA VAL A 64 4.28 6.99 5.64
C VAL A 64 3.67 5.60 5.84
N VAL A 65 3.35 5.27 7.08
CA VAL A 65 2.70 4.02 7.46
C VAL A 65 1.19 4.17 7.37
N VAL A 66 0.50 3.18 6.80
CA VAL A 66 -0.97 3.07 6.87
C VAL A 66 -1.37 2.73 8.33
N PRO A 67 -2.03 3.64 9.07
CA PRO A 67 -2.08 3.55 10.53
C PRO A 67 -3.23 2.69 11.08
N TRP A 68 -4.27 2.38 10.29
CA TRP A 68 -5.42 1.64 10.78
C TRP A 68 -5.11 0.14 10.93
N THR A 69 -5.55 -0.44 12.05
CA THR A 69 -5.32 -1.86 12.40
C THR A 69 -6.61 -2.63 12.71
N MET A 70 -7.75 -1.93 12.74
CA MET A 70 -9.08 -2.51 12.95
C MET A 70 -9.96 -2.17 11.75
N ASN A 71 -10.93 -3.03 11.39
CA ASN A 71 -11.74 -2.87 10.17
C ASN A 71 -10.87 -2.46 8.97
N ALA A 72 -9.83 -3.26 8.73
CA ALA A 72 -8.76 -2.97 7.79
C ALA A 72 -8.89 -3.75 6.47
N ASN A 73 -10.08 -4.29 6.19
CA ASN A 73 -10.38 -4.86 4.88
C ASN A 73 -10.33 -3.75 3.82
N ALA A 74 -9.97 -4.11 2.59
CA ALA A 74 -9.71 -3.16 1.51
C ALA A 74 -10.80 -2.09 1.33
N GLY A 75 -12.07 -2.49 1.22
CA GLY A 75 -13.18 -1.56 1.02
C GLY A 75 -13.45 -0.61 2.20
N GLN A 76 -12.92 -0.91 3.39
CA GLN A 76 -13.07 -0.08 4.60
C GLN A 76 -12.01 1.03 4.68
N TRP A 77 -11.00 1.02 3.80
CA TRP A 77 -9.90 1.99 3.85
C TRP A 77 -10.35 3.42 3.58
N VAL A 78 -11.45 3.65 2.87
CA VAL A 78 -12.02 4.99 2.69
C VAL A 78 -12.43 5.60 4.03
N ASP A 79 -13.23 4.87 4.82
CA ASP A 79 -13.69 5.34 6.12
C ASP A 79 -12.53 5.49 7.10
N ARG A 80 -11.56 4.56 7.05
CA ARG A 80 -10.37 4.64 7.90
C ARG A 80 -9.45 5.79 7.52
N ALA A 81 -9.23 6.04 6.24
CA ALA A 81 -8.47 7.19 5.77
C ALA A 81 -9.08 8.49 6.31
N SER A 82 -10.40 8.67 6.16
CA SER A 82 -11.09 9.84 6.70
C SER A 82 -10.94 9.97 8.23
N GLN A 83 -11.13 8.88 8.99
CA GLN A 83 -10.98 8.88 10.45
C GLN A 83 -9.57 9.23 10.93
N PHE A 84 -8.54 8.88 10.16
CA PHE A 84 -7.15 9.18 10.45
C PHE A 84 -6.66 10.49 9.80
N GLY A 85 -7.57 11.28 9.21
CA GLY A 85 -7.26 12.58 8.62
C GLY A 85 -6.55 12.54 7.28
N TRP A 86 -6.51 11.38 6.61
CA TRP A 86 -6.00 11.27 5.24
C TRP A 86 -6.99 11.89 4.25
N HIS A 87 -6.47 12.40 3.15
CA HIS A 87 -7.26 12.89 2.03
C HIS A 87 -7.99 11.73 1.35
N VAL A 88 -9.28 11.94 1.09
CA VAL A 88 -10.15 11.02 0.35
C VAL A 88 -10.66 11.78 -0.88
N SER A 89 -10.47 11.20 -2.06
CA SER A 89 -10.73 11.88 -3.33
C SER A 89 -11.31 10.93 -4.37
N SER A 90 -12.10 11.46 -5.31
CA SER A 90 -12.50 10.76 -6.54
C SER A 90 -11.52 10.96 -7.70
N ILE A 91 -10.49 11.79 -7.51
CA ILE A 91 -9.45 12.13 -8.49
C ILE A 91 -8.16 11.41 -8.09
N PRO A 92 -7.49 10.71 -9.03
CA PRO A 92 -6.27 9.96 -8.73
C PRO A 92 -5.09 10.91 -8.54
N ALA A 93 -4.15 10.49 -7.68
CA ALA A 93 -2.79 11.03 -7.64
C ALA A 93 -1.79 9.89 -7.80
N LEU A 94 -0.62 10.16 -8.40
CA LEU A 94 0.46 9.17 -8.45
C LEU A 94 0.87 8.79 -7.02
N GLY A 95 0.99 7.49 -6.77
CA GLY A 95 1.30 6.95 -5.45
C GLY A 95 0.15 6.97 -4.45
N SER A 96 -1.04 7.46 -4.80
CA SER A 96 -2.24 7.31 -3.97
C SER A 96 -2.73 5.86 -3.97
N ILE A 97 -3.50 5.49 -2.95
CA ILE A 97 -4.09 4.16 -2.86
C ILE A 97 -5.49 4.21 -3.45
N LEU A 98 -5.69 3.52 -4.56
CA LEU A 98 -7.00 3.21 -5.12
C LEU A 98 -7.72 2.21 -4.22
N VAL A 99 -8.97 2.50 -3.88
CA VAL A 99 -9.87 1.65 -3.11
C VAL A 99 -11.09 1.33 -3.98
N LEU A 100 -11.34 0.04 -4.20
CA LEU A 100 -12.56 -0.48 -4.81
C LEU A 100 -13.52 -0.93 -3.72
N GLY A 101 -14.76 -0.44 -3.81
CA GLY A 101 -15.86 -0.97 -3.03
C GLY A 101 -16.19 -2.44 -3.37
N SER A 102 -17.01 -3.06 -2.52
CA SER A 102 -17.51 -4.43 -2.74
C SER A 102 -18.18 -4.57 -4.13
N GLY A 103 -17.80 -5.57 -4.91
CA GLY A 103 -18.38 -5.85 -6.23
C GLY A 103 -17.89 -4.95 -7.37
N VAL A 104 -17.14 -3.89 -7.07
CA VAL A 104 -16.68 -2.92 -8.08
C VAL A 104 -15.58 -3.53 -8.92
N GLN A 105 -15.72 -3.51 -10.25
CA GLN A 105 -14.73 -4.01 -11.22
C GLN A 105 -14.25 -5.45 -10.94
N GLY A 106 -15.12 -6.29 -10.37
CA GLY A 106 -14.79 -7.68 -10.01
C GLY A 106 -14.18 -7.85 -8.62
N ALA A 107 -14.10 -6.78 -7.81
CA ALA A 107 -13.70 -6.90 -6.41
C ALA A 107 -14.69 -7.79 -5.64
N ASN A 108 -14.15 -8.60 -4.72
CA ASN A 108 -14.97 -9.44 -3.86
C ASN A 108 -15.72 -8.59 -2.80
N ARG A 109 -16.41 -9.24 -1.86
CA ARG A 109 -17.18 -8.56 -0.80
C ARG A 109 -16.34 -7.71 0.15
N VAL A 110 -15.03 -7.96 0.27
CA VAL A 110 -14.15 -7.18 1.14
C VAL A 110 -13.52 -5.98 0.43
N GLY A 111 -13.80 -5.79 -0.87
CA GLY A 111 -13.22 -4.74 -1.70
C GLY A 111 -11.82 -5.09 -2.21
N HIS A 112 -11.15 -4.12 -2.83
CA HIS A 112 -9.76 -4.27 -3.28
C HIS A 112 -8.99 -2.96 -3.15
N VAL A 113 -7.68 -3.03 -2.92
CA VAL A 113 -6.80 -1.86 -2.90
C VAL A 113 -5.58 -2.05 -3.79
N ALA A 114 -5.14 -0.98 -4.42
CA ALA A 114 -3.96 -0.95 -5.30
C ALA A 114 -3.29 0.42 -5.23
N VAL A 115 -1.97 0.50 -5.42
CA VAL A 115 -1.25 1.78 -5.45
C VAL A 115 -1.15 2.28 -6.88
N VAL A 116 -1.57 3.52 -7.13
CA VAL A 116 -1.54 4.13 -8.47
C VAL A 116 -0.10 4.35 -8.91
N GLU A 117 0.34 3.61 -9.93
CA GLU A 117 1.69 3.71 -10.50
C GLU A 117 1.70 4.62 -11.75
N GLN A 118 0.57 4.71 -12.45
CA GLN A 118 0.44 5.56 -13.63
C GLN A 118 -0.99 6.06 -13.79
N ILE A 119 -1.15 7.34 -14.12
CA ILE A 119 -2.43 7.93 -14.54
C ILE A 119 -2.47 7.95 -16.06
N LEU A 120 -3.56 7.45 -16.65
CA LEU A 120 -3.77 7.41 -18.09
C LEU A 120 -4.84 8.43 -18.49
N ASN A 121 -4.96 8.64 -19.80
CA ASN A 121 -6.13 9.32 -20.37
C ASN A 121 -7.40 8.45 -20.24
N ASN A 122 -8.57 9.03 -20.56
CA ASN A 122 -9.86 8.31 -20.61
C ASN A 122 -10.31 7.68 -19.28
N ASN A 123 -10.07 8.38 -18.17
CA ASN A 123 -10.49 7.97 -16.83
C ASN A 123 -9.94 6.60 -16.39
N MET A 124 -8.67 6.31 -16.67
CA MET A 124 -8.03 5.06 -16.27
C MET A 124 -6.74 5.29 -15.49
N VAL A 125 -6.37 4.31 -14.68
CA VAL A 125 -5.08 4.24 -14.00
C VAL A 125 -4.50 2.84 -14.13
N ILE A 126 -3.16 2.74 -14.14
CA ILE A 126 -2.45 1.49 -13.85
C ILE A 126 -2.08 1.52 -12.38
N ALA A 127 -2.47 0.49 -11.65
CA ALA A 127 -2.16 0.36 -10.23
C ALA A 127 -1.56 -1.00 -9.90
N SER A 128 -0.61 -1.01 -8.96
CA SER A 128 0.08 -2.20 -8.49
C SER A 128 -0.67 -2.82 -7.31
N SER A 129 -0.91 -4.12 -7.35
CA SER A 129 -1.51 -4.88 -6.24
C SER A 129 -1.10 -6.34 -6.25
N MET A 130 -1.19 -6.97 -5.08
CA MET A 130 -1.18 -8.43 -4.96
C MET A 130 -2.60 -8.98 -4.93
N ASN A 131 -2.73 -10.28 -5.23
CA ASN A 131 -3.99 -11.04 -5.15
C ASN A 131 -5.12 -10.41 -5.99
N TRP A 132 -4.77 -9.90 -7.17
CA TRP A 132 -5.71 -9.43 -8.16
C TRP A 132 -5.58 -10.26 -9.44
N GLY A 133 -6.70 -10.80 -9.92
CA GLY A 133 -6.71 -11.76 -11.03
C GLY A 133 -5.99 -13.08 -10.69
N ASN A 134 -5.53 -13.79 -11.72
CA ASN A 134 -5.07 -15.19 -11.61
C ASN A 134 -3.58 -15.35 -11.25
N LYS A 135 -2.98 -14.40 -10.52
CA LYS A 135 -1.56 -14.45 -10.14
C LYS A 135 -1.40 -14.40 -8.62
N PRO A 136 -1.64 -15.53 -7.92
CA PRO A 136 -1.55 -15.56 -6.46
C PRO A 136 -0.12 -15.23 -5.99
N GLY A 137 -0.01 -14.38 -4.98
CA GLY A 137 1.27 -14.04 -4.33
C GLY A 137 2.21 -13.13 -5.12
N ALA A 138 1.87 -12.72 -6.35
CA ALA A 138 2.68 -11.82 -7.15
C ALA A 138 2.14 -10.39 -7.13
N VAL A 139 3.03 -9.40 -7.12
CA VAL A 139 2.66 -8.02 -7.44
C VAL A 139 2.37 -7.94 -8.94
N THR A 140 1.22 -7.38 -9.29
CA THR A 140 0.80 -7.18 -10.67
C THR A 140 0.36 -5.74 -10.89
N ASN A 141 0.67 -5.22 -12.08
CA ASN A 141 0.11 -3.96 -12.55
C ASN A 141 -1.16 -4.26 -13.34
N SER A 142 -2.28 -3.69 -12.91
CA SER A 142 -3.58 -3.89 -13.52
C SER A 142 -4.22 -2.55 -13.88
N LEU A 143 -5.03 -2.58 -14.93
CA LEU A 143 -5.78 -1.42 -15.40
C LEU A 143 -7.07 -1.30 -14.60
N PHE A 144 -7.33 -0.11 -14.05
CA PHE A 144 -8.58 0.21 -13.36
C PHE A 144 -9.23 1.42 -14.00
N ARG A 145 -10.56 1.36 -14.16
CA ARG A 145 -11.38 2.50 -14.58
C ARG A 145 -11.77 3.31 -13.36
N MET A 146 -11.75 4.62 -13.48
CA MET A 146 -12.25 5.53 -12.45
C MET A 146 -13.76 5.71 -12.60
N GLY A 147 -14.45 6.06 -11.51
CA GLY A 147 -15.89 6.27 -11.50
C GLY A 147 -16.54 5.74 -10.23
N THR A 148 -17.84 5.44 -10.30
CA THR A 148 -18.63 4.99 -9.16
C THR A 148 -17.99 3.80 -8.44
N GLY A 149 -17.82 3.92 -7.13
CA GLY A 149 -17.25 2.88 -6.28
C GLY A 149 -15.73 2.78 -6.30
N VAL A 150 -15.05 3.75 -6.93
CA VAL A 150 -13.59 3.88 -6.96
C VAL A 150 -13.21 5.18 -6.26
N THR A 151 -12.40 5.05 -5.21
CA THR A 151 -11.94 6.17 -4.39
C THR A 151 -10.43 6.13 -4.26
N PHE A 152 -9.79 7.27 -4.09
CA PHE A 152 -8.36 7.38 -3.86
C PHE A 152 -8.11 7.94 -2.46
N VAL A 153 -7.17 7.35 -1.74
CA VAL A 153 -6.75 7.83 -0.42
C VAL A 153 -5.26 8.11 -0.37
N SER A 154 -4.88 9.19 0.32
CA SER A 154 -3.49 9.59 0.53
C SER A 154 -3.35 10.44 1.80
N HIS A 155 -2.24 10.28 2.51
CA HIS A 155 -1.80 11.18 3.58
C HIS A 155 -1.42 12.56 3.04
#